data_AF-A0A0L0NBS0-F1
#
_entry.id   AF-A0A0L0NBS0-F1
#
_cell.length_a   1.000
_cell.length_b   1.000
_cell.length_c   1.000
_cell.angle_alpha   90.00
_cell.angle_beta   90.00
_cell.angle_gamma   90.00
#
_symmetry.space_group_name_H-M   'P 1'
#
loop_
_entity.id
_entity.type
_entity.pdbx_description
1 polymer ?
#
loop_
_entity_poly.entity_id
_entity_poly.type
_entity_poly.pdbx_seq_one_letter_code
_entity_poly.pdbx_strand_id
1 'polypeptide(L)'
;MPRRRPAQPATPEGLPPLPAGAYKKAYYVYPDTVYYLKNPDDAEWSRGHIHEQTTSTTLHYVVDELEYQIYSMYTQYIRKRADWD
;
A
#
# COMPACT_ATOMS: atom_id res chain seq x y z
N MET A 1 29.77 -4.94 0.76
CA MET A 1 29.01 -4.14 -0.24
C MET A 1 27.64 -3.81 0.34
N PRO A 2 27.16 -2.57 0.31
CA PRO A 2 25.79 -2.27 0.72
C PRO A 2 24.87 -2.95 -0.29
N ARG A 3 24.10 -3.96 0.15
CA ARG A 3 23.05 -4.54 -0.69
C ARG A 3 22.03 -3.43 -0.97
N ARG A 4 22.09 -2.84 -2.16
CA ARG A 4 20.99 -2.01 -2.68
C ARG A 4 19.76 -2.93 -2.67
N ARG A 5 18.87 -2.71 -1.70
CA ARG A 5 17.59 -3.39 -1.66
C ARG A 5 16.87 -3.05 -2.98
N PRO A 6 16.20 -4.02 -3.62
CA PRO A 6 15.53 -3.76 -4.89
C PRO A 6 14.58 -2.56 -4.71
N ALA A 7 14.66 -1.61 -5.63
CA ALA A 7 13.74 -0.48 -5.67
C ALA A 7 12.32 -1.03 -5.87
N GLN A 8 11.33 -0.45 -5.18
CA GLN A 8 9.94 -0.83 -5.42
C GLN A 8 9.57 -0.56 -6.89
N PRO A 9 8.69 -1.40 -7.47
CA PRO A 9 8.21 -1.19 -8.82
C PRO A 9 7.62 0.21 -8.99
N ALA A 10 7.80 0.79 -10.17
CA ALA A 10 7.25 2.09 -10.51
C ALA A 10 5.73 2.10 -10.33
N THR A 11 5.19 3.28 -10.05
CA THR A 11 3.74 3.45 -9.97
C THR A 11 3.14 3.32 -11.37
N PRO A 12 2.16 2.43 -11.60
CA PRO A 12 1.47 2.32 -12.88
C PRO A 12 0.83 3.64 -13.29
N GLU A 13 0.79 3.90 -14.60
CA GLU A 13 0.02 5.00 -15.17
C GLU A 13 -1.48 4.66 -15.11
N GLY A 14 -2.34 5.67 -14.98
CA GLY A 14 -3.80 5.48 -14.97
C GLY A 14 -4.44 5.16 -13.62
N LEU A 15 -3.68 5.22 -12.50
CA LEU A 15 -4.28 5.10 -11.18
C LEU A 15 -5.21 6.28 -10.87
N PRO A 16 -6.28 6.05 -10.09
CA PRO A 16 -7.16 7.13 -9.64
C PRO A 16 -6.39 8.20 -8.84
N PRO A 17 -6.93 9.43 -8.79
CA PRO A 17 -6.32 10.53 -8.06
C PRO A 17 -5.95 10.12 -6.63
N LEU A 18 -4.73 10.46 -6.22
CA LEU A 18 -4.26 10.14 -4.88
C LEU A 18 -5.14 10.86 -3.85
N PRO A 19 -5.62 10.17 -2.80
CA PRO A 19 -6.27 10.83 -1.68
C PRO A 19 -5.36 11.91 -1.08
N ALA A 20 -5.95 13.00 -0.58
CA ALA A 20 -5.18 14.13 -0.07
C ALA A 20 -4.20 13.69 1.03
N GLY A 21 -2.93 14.07 0.88
CA GLY A 21 -1.85 13.69 1.80
C GLY A 21 -1.33 12.25 1.63
N ALA A 22 -1.92 11.42 0.76
CA ALA A 22 -1.42 10.06 0.54
C ALA A 22 -0.10 10.07 -0.25
N TYR A 23 0.91 9.34 0.23
CA TYR A 23 2.22 9.29 -0.41
C TYR A 23 2.76 7.87 -0.53
N LYS A 24 3.70 7.65 -1.47
CA LYS A 24 4.36 6.35 -1.62
C LYS A 24 5.56 6.27 -0.67
N LYS A 25 5.60 5.25 0.17
CA LYS A 25 6.73 4.97 1.09
C LYS A 25 7.65 3.93 0.45
N ALA A 26 8.94 3.95 0.80
CA ALA A 26 9.89 2.95 0.31
C ALA A 26 9.58 1.54 0.83
N TYR A 27 9.03 1.45 2.05
CA TYR A 27 8.59 0.23 2.71
C TYR A 27 7.40 0.57 3.60
N TYR A 28 6.38 -0.28 3.60
CA TYR A 28 5.32 -0.22 4.58
C TYR A 28 5.53 -1.32 5.61
N VAL A 29 5.24 -1.01 6.87
CA VAL A 29 5.43 -1.92 7.99
C VAL A 29 4.18 -1.93 8.86
N TYR A 30 3.88 -3.01 9.55
CA TYR A 30 2.83 -2.99 10.56
C TYR A 30 3.17 -1.94 11.66
N PRO A 31 2.21 -1.13 12.15
CA PRO A 31 0.78 -1.04 11.78
C PRO A 31 0.46 0.16 10.84
N ASP A 32 1.27 0.43 9.81
CA ASP A 32 1.07 1.55 8.88
C ASP A 32 -0.36 1.53 8.31
N THR A 33 -1.09 2.63 8.51
CA THR A 33 -2.37 2.90 7.84
C THR A 33 -2.14 3.33 6.40
N VAL A 34 -2.91 2.74 5.47
CA VAL A 34 -2.69 2.89 4.04
C VAL A 34 -4.00 3.02 3.27
N TYR A 35 -3.90 3.67 2.11
CA TYR A 35 -4.85 3.54 1.02
C TYR A 35 -4.35 2.45 0.07
N TYR A 36 -5.27 1.62 -0.46
CA TYR A 36 -4.95 0.62 -1.47
C TYR A 36 -6.07 0.49 -2.52
N LEU A 37 -5.73 -0.02 -3.70
CA LEU A 37 -6.69 -0.33 -4.76
C LEU A 37 -6.85 -1.83 -4.89
N LYS A 38 -8.03 -2.39 -4.58
CA LYS A 38 -8.26 -3.85 -4.62
C LYS A 38 -8.00 -4.39 -6.02
N ASN A 39 -8.50 -3.68 -7.04
CA ASN A 39 -8.21 -3.95 -8.44
C ASN A 39 -7.50 -2.75 -9.09
N PRO A 40 -6.62 -2.98 -10.08
CA PRO A 40 -5.95 -1.90 -10.82
C PRO A 40 -6.92 -0.92 -11.50
N ASP A 41 -8.11 -1.40 -11.88
CA ASP A 41 -9.14 -0.63 -12.58
C ASP A 41 -10.16 0.03 -11.63
N ASP A 42 -10.00 -0.12 -10.31
CA ASP A 42 -10.89 0.53 -9.35
C ASP A 42 -10.74 2.05 -9.43
N ALA A 43 -11.87 2.76 -9.40
CA ALA A 43 -11.89 4.22 -9.43
C ALA A 43 -11.57 4.87 -8.08
N GLU A 44 -11.64 4.11 -6.99
CA GLU A 44 -11.54 4.63 -5.62
C GLU A 44 -10.59 3.81 -4.76
N TRP A 45 -9.82 4.53 -3.94
CA TRP A 45 -8.90 3.92 -2.98
C TRP A 45 -9.66 3.45 -1.73
N SER A 46 -9.49 2.16 -1.41
CA SER A 46 -9.94 1.56 -0.15
C SER A 46 -8.99 1.89 1.00
N ARG A 47 -9.48 1.76 2.23
CA ARG A 47 -8.72 2.06 3.46
C ARG A 47 -8.40 0.79 4.22
N GLY A 48 -7.18 0.72 4.73
CA GLY A 48 -6.70 -0.45 5.46
C GLY A 48 -5.43 -0.16 6.24
N HIS A 49 -4.89 -1.21 6.84
CA HIS A 49 -3.58 -1.17 7.50
C HIS A 49 -2.75 -2.39 7.12
N ILE A 50 -1.42 -2.25 7.18
CA ILE A 50 -0.51 -3.37 6.90
C ILE A 50 -0.67 -4.42 7.99
N HIS A 51 -0.85 -5.69 7.60
CA HIS A 51 -0.92 -6.83 8.49
C HIS A 51 0.48 -7.24 9.00
N GLU A 52 0.55 -7.75 10.22
CA GLU A 52 1.80 -8.17 10.90
C GLU A 52 2.58 -9.27 10.14
N GLN A 53 1.90 -10.08 9.33
CA GLN A 53 2.52 -11.15 8.52
C GLN A 53 3.24 -10.63 7.27
N THR A 54 3.24 -9.31 7.03
CA THR A 54 3.93 -8.72 5.88
C THR A 54 5.44 -8.82 6.04
N THR A 55 6.05 -9.69 5.24
CA THR A 55 7.52 -9.91 5.22
C THR A 55 8.16 -9.48 3.91
N SER A 56 7.37 -9.37 2.84
CA SER A 56 7.84 -9.01 1.50
C SER A 56 7.89 -7.49 1.32
N THR A 57 8.84 -7.03 0.50
CA THR A 57 9.00 -5.61 0.16
C THR A 57 8.21 -5.21 -1.11
N THR A 58 7.62 -6.18 -1.80
CA THR A 58 6.92 -5.96 -3.08
C THR A 58 5.42 -6.25 -2.96
N LEU A 59 5.07 -7.29 -2.21
CA LEU A 59 3.71 -7.73 -1.96
C LEU A 59 3.44 -7.62 -0.46
N HIS A 60 2.34 -7.02 -0.08
CA HIS A 60 1.98 -6.76 1.30
C HIS A 60 0.60 -7.33 1.59
N TYR A 61 0.38 -7.69 2.84
CA TYR A 61 -0.94 -8.06 3.32
C TYR A 61 -1.58 -6.82 3.93
N VAL A 62 -2.72 -6.39 3.39
CA VAL A 62 -3.47 -5.24 3.86
C VAL A 62 -4.78 -5.75 4.46
N VAL A 63 -5.07 -5.32 5.68
CA VAL A 63 -6.35 -5.57 6.34
C VAL A 63 -7.30 -4.44 6.00
N ASP A 64 -8.45 -4.77 5.42
CA ASP A 64 -9.51 -3.82 5.10
C ASP A 64 -10.18 -3.30 6.39
N GLU A 65 -10.35 -1.98 6.52
CA GLU A 65 -10.98 -1.37 7.71
C GLU A 65 -12.49 -1.62 7.80
N LEU A 66 -13.17 -1.90 6.69
CA LEU A 66 -14.62 -2.10 6.61
C LEU A 66 -14.98 -3.59 6.68
N GLU A 67 -14.31 -4.40 5.87
CA GLU A 67 -14.62 -5.82 5.70
C GLU A 67 -13.84 -6.73 6.67
N TYR A 68 -12.79 -6.20 7.32
CA TYR A 68 -11.87 -6.95 8.18
C TYR A 68 -11.24 -8.18 7.49
N GLN A 69 -11.16 -8.15 6.15
CA GLN A 69 -10.54 -9.17 5.32
C GLN A 69 -9.08 -8.80 5.01
N ILE A 70 -8.26 -9.82 4.76
CA ILE A 70 -6.85 -9.65 4.41
C ILE A 70 -6.70 -9.80 2.89
N TYR A 71 -6.11 -8.79 2.26
CA TYR A 71 -5.82 -8.77 0.83
C TYR A 71 -4.31 -8.75 0.57
N SER A 72 -3.86 -9.56 -0.38
CA SER A 72 -2.50 -9.52 -0.90
C SER A 72 -2.38 -8.44 -1.99
N MET A 73 -1.72 -7.34 -1.66
CA MET A 73 -1.61 -6.16 -2.50
C MET A 73 -0.17 -5.91 -2.94
N TYR A 74 0.04 -5.59 -4.22
CA TYR A 74 1.33 -5.08 -4.66
C TYR A 74 1.53 -3.66 -4.16
N THR A 75 2.72 -3.38 -3.67
CA THR A 75 3.14 -2.08 -3.12
C THR A 75 2.95 -0.89 -4.07
N GLN A 76 2.93 -1.15 -5.37
CA GLN A 76 2.62 -0.14 -6.39
C GLN A 76 1.18 0.40 -6.30
N TYR A 77 0.26 -0.38 -5.74
CA TYR A 77 -1.14 -0.05 -5.48
C TYR A 77 -1.41 0.31 -4.02
N ILE A 78 -0.38 0.67 -3.24
CA ILE A 78 -0.49 1.05 -1.84
C ILE A 78 0.07 2.46 -1.65
N ARG A 79 -0.57 3.28 -0.80
CA ARG A 79 -0.13 4.63 -0.42
C ARG A 79 -0.29 4.83 1.08
N LYS A 80 0.72 5.39 1.75
CA LYS A 80 0.64 5.70 3.19
C LYS A 80 -0.35 6.84 3.39
N ARG A 81 -1.17 6.69 4.43
CA ARG A 81 -2.05 7.73 4.96
C ARG A 81 -1.25 8.72 5.80
N ALA A 82 -1.29 10.00 5.43
CA ALA A 82 -0.66 11.09 6.20
C ALA A 82 -1.55 11.65 7.31
N ASP A 83 -2.85 11.35 7.29
CA ASP A 83 -3.82 11.79 8.30
C ASP A 83 -3.65 11.12 9.67
N TRP A 84 -2.69 10.19 9.81
CA TRP A 84 -2.48 9.33 10.98
C TRP A 84 -1.02 9.27 11.46
N ASP A 85 -0.15 10.17 10.99
CA ASP A 85 1.21 10.35 11.54
C ASP A 85 1.23 11.34 12.72
#